data_AF-A0A829AAL7-F1
#
_entry.id   AF-A0A829AAL7-F1
#
_cell.length_a   1.000
_cell.length_b   1.000
_cell.length_c   1.000
_cell.angle_alpha   90.00
_cell.angle_beta   90.00
_cell.angle_gamma   90.00
#
_symmetry.space_group_name_H-M   'P 1'
#
loop_
_entity.id
_entity.type
_entity.pdbx_description
1 polymer ?
#
loop_
_entity_poly.entity_id
_entity_poly.type
_entity_poly.pdbx_seq_one_letter_code
_entity_poly.pdbx_strand_id
1 'polypeptide(L)' 'MFVTMINNHDESVYFTFGFWKERNELGDYGVENKSIQKEGITVNKIRVIFSNNKEEYI' A
#
# COMPACT_ATOMS: atom_id res chain seq x y z
N MET A 1 -6.57 8.39 2.15
CA MET A 1 -5.22 8.21 1.58
C MET A 1 -5.30 7.17 0.49
N PHE A 2 -4.47 7.31 -0.56
CA PHE A 2 -4.41 6.41 -1.70
C PHE A 2 -2.98 5.86 -1.81
N VAL A 3 -2.85 4.55 -1.95
CA VAL A 3 -1.55 3.86 -2.10
C VAL A 3 -1.63 2.93 -3.29
N THR A 4 -0.63 3.03 -4.17
CA THR A 4 -0.42 2.08 -5.27
C THR A 4 0.75 1.17 -4.89
N MET A 5 0.53 -0.13 -4.92
CA MET A 5 1.59 -1.13 -4.82
C MET A 5 1.83 -1.72 -6.20
N ILE A 6 3.08 -1.76 -6.65
CA ILE A 6 3.50 -2.39 -7.90
C ILE A 6 4.39 -3.57 -7.55
N ASN A 7 4.09 -4.76 -8.08
CA ASN A 7 4.91 -5.95 -7.84
C ASN A 7 6.04 -6.08 -8.87
N ASN A 8 6.85 -7.14 -8.76
CA ASN A 8 7.95 -7.43 -9.68
C ASN A 8 7.51 -7.95 -11.07
N HIS A 9 6.20 -8.03 -11.32
CA HIS A 9 5.59 -8.36 -12.62
C HIS A 9 4.87 -7.14 -13.22
N ASP A 10 5.14 -5.94 -12.71
CA ASP A 10 4.50 -4.68 -13.11
C ASP A 10 2.97 -4.64 -12.91
N GLU A 11 2.43 -5.50 -12.06
CA GLU A 11 1.01 -5.53 -11.72
C GLU A 11 0.71 -4.58 -10.54
N SER A 12 -0.43 -3.89 -10.58
CA SER A 12 -0.80 -2.85 -9.61
C SER A 12 -2.00 -3.23 -8.74
N VAL A 13 -1.83 -3.07 -7.42
CA VAL A 13 -2.90 -3.13 -6.42
C VAL A 13 -3.12 -1.73 -5.85
N TYR A 14 -4.39 -1.34 -5.71
CA TYR A 14 -4.76 -0.02 -5.21
C TYR A 14 -5.42 -0.14 -3.85
N PHE A 15 -4.94 0.66 -2.91
CA PHE A 15 -5.46 0.73 -1.55
C PHE A 15 -6.00 2.12 -1.29
N THR A 16 -7.18 2.19 -0.69
CA THR A 16 -7.75 3.41 -0.13
C THR A 16 -7.93 3.21 1.35
N PHE A 17 -7.69 4.24 2.15
CA PHE A 17 -8.03 4.20 3.57
C PHE A 17 -8.34 5.57 4.14
N GLY A 18 -9.31 5.61 5.06
CA GLY A 18 -9.63 6.74 5.91
C GLY A 18 -9.00 6.55 7.28
N PHE A 19 -8.29 7.56 7.78
CA PHE A 19 -7.75 7.57 9.13
C PHE A 19 -8.57 8.53 10.00
N TRP A 20 -9.04 8.04 11.15
CA TRP A 20 -9.77 8.82 12.13
C TRP A 20 -8.81 9.35 13.19
N LYS A 21 -8.42 10.62 13.04
CA LYS A 21 -7.41 11.25 13.87
C LYS A 21 -7.78 11.27 15.35
N GLU A 22 -9.06 11.46 15.65
CA GLU A 22 -9.60 11.55 17.01
C GLU A 22 -9.51 10.21 17.77
N ARG A 23 -9.49 9.10 17.03
CA ARG A 23 -9.44 7.74 17.58
C ARG A 23 -8.09 7.05 17.36
N ASN A 24 -7.21 7.67 16.59
CA ASN A 24 -5.91 7.14 16.21
C ASN A 24 -6.00 5.75 15.56
N GLU A 25 -7.00 5.55 14.69
CA GLU A 25 -7.28 4.26 14.04
C GLU A 25 -7.69 4.43 12.57
N LEU A 26 -7.65 3.33 11.81
CA LEU A 26 -8.23 3.27 10.47
C LEU A 26 -9.75 3.14 10.59
N GLY A 27 -10.48 4.06 9.98
CA GLY A 27 -11.94 4.09 10.01
C GLY A 27 -12.59 3.33 8.86
N ASP A 28 -11.98 3.39 7.67
CA ASP A 28 -12.44 2.68 6.47
C ASP A 28 -11.23 2.30 5.61
N TYR A 29 -11.34 1.21 4.86
CA TYR A 29 -10.34 0.79 3.90
C TYR A 29 -10.96 0.04 2.71
N GLY A 30 -10.41 0.30 1.53
CA GLY A 30 -10.75 -0.37 0.28
C GLY A 30 -9.52 -0.96 -0.38
N VAL A 31 -9.71 -2.06 -1.10
CA VAL A 31 -8.65 -2.72 -1.89
C VAL A 31 -9.23 -3.13 -3.24
N GLU A 32 -8.62 -2.66 -4.31
CA GLU A 32 -8.94 -3.03 -5.68
C GLU A 32 -7.88 -3.98 -6.25
N ASN A 33 -8.29 -4.85 -7.18
CA ASN A 33 -7.45 -5.90 -7.77
C ASN A 33 -6.89 -6.89 -6.74
N LYS A 34 -7.71 -7.29 -5.76
CA LYS A 34 -7.34 -8.25 -4.69
C LYS A 34 -6.73 -9.55 -5.21
N SER A 35 -7.08 -10.00 -6.42
CA SER A 35 -6.56 -11.23 -7.03
C SER A 35 -5.06 -11.19 -7.37
N ILE A 36 -4.46 -10.00 -7.46
CA ILE A 36 -3.01 -9.84 -7.67
C ILE A 36 -2.24 -10.15 -6.37
N GLN A 37 -2.87 -9.93 -5.21
CA GLN A 37 -2.27 -10.28 -3.94
C GLN A 37 -2.25 -11.81 -3.77
N LYS A 38 -1.06 -12.32 -3.45
CA LYS A 38 -0.82 -13.73 -3.16
C LYS A 38 -0.47 -13.87 -1.68
N GLU A 39 -1.03 -14.86 -1.02
CA GLU A 39 -0.67 -15.19 0.35
C GLU A 39 0.82 -15.55 0.42
N GLY A 40 1.54 -14.97 1.39
CA GLY A 40 2.97 -15.18 1.55
C GLY A 40 3.66 -14.09 2.37
N ILE A 41 4.99 -14.19 2.47
CA ILE A 41 5.84 -13.24 3.17
C ILE A 41 6.71 -12.50 2.16
N THR A 42 6.67 -11.17 2.17
CA THR A 42 7.59 -10.34 1.39
C THR A 42 8.97 -10.39 2.05
N VAL A 43 9.95 -10.96 1.35
CA VAL A 43 11.36 -11.07 1.83
C VAL A 43 12.29 -10.05 1.17
N ASN A 44 11.86 -9.45 0.06
CA ASN A 44 12.62 -8.43 -0.65
C ASN A 44 12.36 -7.06 -0.04
N LYS A 45 13.36 -6.17 -0.10
CA LYS A 45 13.17 -4.77 0.29
C LYS A 45 12.09 -4.11 -0.56
N ILE A 46 11.28 -3.27 0.07
CA ILE A 46 10.20 -2.52 -0.58
C ILE A 46 10.69 -1.09 -0.78
N ARG A 47 10.65 -0.60 -2.02
CA ARG A 47 10.89 0.82 -2.33
C ARG A 47 9.59 1.59 -2.12
N VAL A 48 9.59 2.48 -1.14
CA VAL A 48 8.46 3.36 -0.83
C VAL A 48 8.75 4.74 -1.40
N ILE A 49 7.82 5.28 -2.18
CA ILE A 49 7.88 6.64 -2.71
C ILE A 49 6.74 7.44 -2.10
N PHE A 50 7.09 8.43 -1.28
CA PHE A 50 6.13 9.28 -0.59
C PHE A 50 5.58 10.38 -1.51
N SER A 51 4.45 10.97 -1.14
CA SER A 51 3.83 12.08 -1.90
C SER A 51 4.71 13.32 -2.02
N ASN A 52 5.71 13.47 -1.15
CA ASN A 52 6.74 14.51 -1.23
C ASN A 52 7.97 14.10 -2.06
N ASN A 53 7.87 13.02 -2.84
CA ASN A 53 8.93 12.41 -3.65
C ASN A 53 10.15 11.91 -2.88
N LYS A 54 10.08 11.83 -1.54
CA LYS A 54 11.11 11.13 -0.78
C LYS A 54 11.00 9.64 -1.01
N GLU A 55 12.14 8.97 -0.95
CA GLU A 55 12.24 7.53 -1.10
C GLU A 55 12.81 6.89 0.15
N GLU A 56 12.31 5.70 0.46
CA GLU A 56 12.80 4.85 1.53
C GLU A 56 12.78 3.38 1.10
N TYR A 57 13.69 2.58 1.66
CA TYR A 57 13.73 1.14 1.45
C TYR A 57 13.49 0.45 2.79
N ILE A 58 12.36 -0.25 2.90
CA ILE A 58 11.97 -1.02 4.10
C ILE A 58 12.12 -2.52 3.89
#